data_AF-A0A059XX48-F1
#
_entry.id   AF-A0A059XX48-F1
#
_cell.length_a   1.000
_cell.length_b   1.000
_cell.length_c   1.000
_cell.angle_alpha   90.00
_cell.angle_beta   90.00
_cell.angle_gamma   90.00
#
_symmetry.space_group_name_H-M   'P 1'
#
loop_
_entity.id
_entity.type
_entity.pdbx_description
1 polymer ?
#
loop_
_entity_poly.entity_id
_entity_poly.type
_entity_poly.pdbx_seq_one_letter_code
_entity_poly.pdbx_strand_id
1 'polypeptide(L)'
;MSIKRKLGFLAFGIPFGSVVVASCTQHYVQQKGLEVKLADNEKVNFKNIDSELNKFKLFDSGKELTKGYRLEIIHKVINDDKSLSLKFKIALNEFEVVRQLRIESTNVIVEKDKNNEGQDTPPKRNIKREKNKKPRVQPNPEQDGLDDDDPDDKDYMPGDNEVDGNENVEPENDRKDEPVEPKNPSDSGENVNPHQPDSGQTKKINQNTNKKHVRIASWNVKNYGDKTLSKNPVKAEAVASVIFANEYDLVGLTELDGPNVPNELVKKLNELEKKNRPNENNIWKSLISDDYPKGSADKKAAFLYKDNIISPLILNNNKYYTFYNGDKFELKFGGTENKERKAPFIAKFGSKVSGYENVNFTYAISHFDGPGVKKDKGEKSMRKGNGSFEFNEAWNIKNVFDWMKTINGGDDDLIFQGDTNIKKGNENRAFGWVGSYENAKMVLNEQKDNTSLGKNMDKYSQPYDKIIHSSNLKFTNPQVFHLYDLVKNPNIFQYSSINSINDWVTYFNSKSNSYYNNEWQYVYDGVSDHCPISYDLILDANDPK
;
A
#
# COMPACT_ATOMS: atom_id res chain seq x y z
N MET A 1 -33.34 57.75 1.90
CA MET A 1 -33.75 56.35 2.10
C MET A 1 -33.28 55.55 0.90
N SER A 2 -32.15 54.84 1.03
CA SER A 2 -31.51 54.11 -0.07
C SER A 2 -30.93 52.81 0.46
N ILE A 3 -31.61 51.70 0.18
CA ILE A 3 -31.17 50.35 0.52
C ILE A 3 -30.07 49.96 -0.46
N LYS A 4 -28.80 50.02 -0.02
CA LYS A 4 -27.67 49.39 -0.72
C LYS A 4 -27.59 47.91 -0.30
N ARG A 5 -28.08 47.01 -1.15
CA ARG A 5 -27.78 45.58 -1.06
C ARG A 5 -26.32 45.35 -1.47
N LYS A 6 -25.51 44.82 -0.55
CA LYS A 6 -24.20 44.23 -0.85
C LYS A 6 -24.43 42.93 -1.63
N LEU A 7 -24.05 42.89 -2.90
CA LEU A 7 -23.84 41.63 -3.64
C LEU A 7 -22.52 41.03 -3.15
N GLY A 8 -22.60 39.91 -2.44
CA GLY A 8 -21.46 39.05 -2.18
C GLY A 8 -21.20 38.17 -3.40
N PHE A 9 -20.00 38.25 -3.97
CA PHE A 9 -19.50 37.30 -4.95
C PHE A 9 -19.23 35.96 -4.25
N LEU A 10 -20.10 34.97 -4.46
CA LEU A 10 -19.75 33.56 -4.27
C LEU A 10 -19.06 33.08 -5.55
N ALA A 11 -17.74 33.04 -5.55
CA ALA A 11 -16.96 32.36 -6.56
C ALA A 11 -17.06 30.85 -6.32
N PHE A 12 -18.00 30.18 -6.97
CA PHE A 12 -17.94 28.72 -7.14
C PHE A 12 -16.82 28.42 -8.13
N GLY A 13 -15.62 28.13 -7.62
CA GLY A 13 -14.55 27.55 -8.41
C GLY A 13 -14.94 26.12 -8.81
N ILE A 14 -15.42 25.93 -10.04
CA ILE A 14 -15.58 24.60 -10.62
C ILE A 14 -14.17 24.11 -10.99
N PRO A 15 -13.68 22.99 -10.43
CA PRO A 15 -12.36 22.48 -10.78
C PRO A 15 -12.41 21.87 -12.19
N PHE A 16 -11.76 22.53 -13.15
CA PHE A 16 -11.50 21.94 -14.46
C PHE A 16 -10.55 20.76 -14.29
N GLY A 17 -11.07 19.53 -14.43
CA GLY A 17 -10.34 18.28 -14.26
C GLY A 17 -9.17 18.11 -15.24
N SER A 18 -8.17 17.37 -14.79
CA SER A 18 -6.95 16.98 -15.52
C SER A 18 -7.28 16.18 -16.78
N VAL A 19 -6.60 16.49 -17.90
CA VAL A 19 -6.65 15.65 -19.11
C VAL A 19 -5.71 14.47 -18.90
N VAL A 20 -6.27 13.26 -18.79
CA VAL A 20 -5.50 12.01 -18.76
C VAL A 20 -5.48 11.43 -20.17
N VAL A 21 -4.30 11.34 -20.77
CA VAL A 21 -4.08 10.61 -22.02
C VAL A 21 -3.56 9.23 -21.69
N ALA A 22 -4.39 8.20 -21.90
CA ALA A 22 -3.96 6.81 -21.81
C ALA A 22 -3.53 6.34 -23.20
N SER A 23 -2.28 5.92 -23.34
CA SER A 23 -1.79 5.17 -24.51
C SER A 23 -1.46 3.76 -24.04
N CYS A 24 -2.15 2.76 -24.59
CA CYS A 24 -1.82 1.34 -24.42
C CYS A 24 -1.55 0.74 -25.80
N THR A 25 -0.32 0.26 -26.03
CA THR A 25 0.11 -1.15 -25.95
C THR A 25 1.38 -1.37 -26.78
N GLN A 26 2.41 -1.95 -26.15
CA GLN A 26 3.49 -2.65 -26.83
C GLN A 26 2.95 -3.98 -27.38
N HIS A 27 2.73 -4.02 -28.69
CA HIS A 27 2.81 -5.17 -29.62
C HIS A 27 1.83 -4.98 -30.79
N TYR A 28 2.40 -4.88 -32.00
CA TYR A 28 1.84 -4.87 -33.36
C TYR A 28 0.31 -5.08 -33.54
N VAL A 29 -0.49 -4.11 -33.10
CA VAL A 29 -1.89 -3.98 -33.50
C VAL A 29 -2.16 -2.51 -33.78
N GLN A 30 -2.76 -2.23 -34.94
CA GLN A 30 -3.18 -0.91 -35.42
C GLN A 30 -3.87 -0.12 -34.29
N GLN A 31 -3.37 1.08 -33.96
CA GLN A 31 -3.95 1.90 -32.89
C GLN A 31 -5.34 2.39 -33.32
N LYS A 32 -6.39 1.80 -32.71
CA LYS A 32 -7.77 2.08 -33.12
C LYS A 32 -8.31 3.43 -32.63
N GLY A 33 -7.63 4.13 -31.74
CA GLY A 33 -8.06 5.47 -31.30
C GLY A 33 -7.30 6.08 -30.12
N LEU A 34 -7.56 7.37 -29.88
CA LEU A 34 -7.12 8.15 -28.72
C LEU A 34 -8.40 8.55 -27.97
N GLU A 35 -8.45 8.37 -26.64
CA GLU A 35 -9.58 8.83 -25.81
C GLU A 35 -9.11 10.00 -24.95
N VAL A 36 -9.78 11.14 -25.05
CA VAL A 36 -9.60 12.29 -24.15
C VAL A 36 -10.79 12.35 -23.21
N LYS A 37 -10.55 12.16 -21.92
CA LYS A 37 -11.56 12.34 -20.88
C LYS A 37 -11.64 13.82 -20.48
N LEU A 38 -12.84 14.37 -20.54
CA LEU A 38 -13.18 15.67 -19.99
C LEU A 38 -13.73 15.48 -18.57
N ALA A 39 -13.87 16.56 -17.80
CA ALA A 39 -14.55 16.50 -16.49
C ALA A 39 -15.98 15.93 -16.64
N ASP A 40 -16.53 15.37 -15.57
CA ASP A 40 -17.89 14.81 -15.49
C ASP A 40 -18.18 13.57 -16.36
N ASN A 41 -17.21 12.64 -16.45
CA ASN A 41 -17.32 11.35 -17.15
C ASN A 41 -17.54 11.45 -18.68
N GLU A 42 -17.34 12.61 -19.29
CA GLU A 42 -17.44 12.78 -20.74
C GLU A 42 -16.15 12.33 -21.46
N LYS A 43 -16.33 11.69 -22.62
CA LYS A 43 -15.25 11.07 -23.39
C LYS A 43 -15.28 11.54 -24.84
N VAL A 44 -14.13 11.99 -25.33
CA VAL A 44 -13.91 12.27 -26.75
C VAL A 44 -13.04 11.16 -27.33
N ASN A 45 -13.61 10.37 -28.24
CA ASN A 45 -12.92 9.29 -28.92
C ASN A 45 -12.45 9.74 -30.30
N PHE A 46 -11.15 9.82 -30.49
CA PHE A 46 -10.49 9.91 -31.79
C PHE A 46 -10.31 8.49 -32.31
N LYS A 47 -10.70 8.19 -33.55
CA LYS A 47 -10.56 6.85 -34.16
C LYS A 47 -9.61 6.90 -35.36
N ASN A 48 -9.02 5.74 -35.69
CA ASN A 48 -8.13 5.52 -36.84
C ASN A 48 -6.77 6.24 -36.75
N ILE A 49 -5.95 5.87 -35.77
CA ILE A 49 -4.55 6.27 -35.69
C ILE A 49 -3.75 5.29 -36.55
N ASP A 50 -3.69 5.56 -37.85
CA ASP A 50 -2.89 4.73 -38.74
C ASP A 50 -1.39 5.01 -38.54
N SER A 51 -0.53 4.08 -38.94
CA SER A 51 0.95 4.14 -38.79
C SER A 51 1.61 5.30 -39.56
N GLU A 52 0.84 6.03 -40.36
CA GLU A 52 1.21 7.29 -41.00
C GLU A 52 0.40 8.44 -40.39
N LEU A 53 1.00 9.18 -39.44
CA LEU A 53 0.44 10.38 -38.80
C LEU A 53 -0.11 11.44 -39.80
N ASN A 54 0.26 11.34 -41.08
CA ASN A 54 -0.15 12.21 -42.18
C ASN A 54 -1.59 11.99 -42.70
N LYS A 55 -2.28 10.89 -42.32
CA LYS A 55 -3.68 10.62 -42.76
C LYS A 55 -4.72 10.83 -41.66
N PHE A 56 -4.35 11.46 -40.55
CA PHE A 56 -5.28 11.82 -39.47
C PHE A 56 -6.32 12.84 -39.92
N LYS A 57 -7.57 12.41 -40.10
CA LYS A 57 -8.74 13.30 -40.12
C LYS A 57 -9.13 13.64 -38.68
N LEU A 58 -8.54 14.70 -38.16
CA LEU A 58 -9.07 15.38 -36.98
C LEU A 58 -10.21 16.31 -37.46
N PHE A 59 -11.18 16.59 -36.59
CA PHE A 59 -12.25 17.53 -36.91
C PHE A 59 -11.62 18.92 -37.11
N ASP A 60 -11.47 19.36 -38.36
CA ASP A 60 -10.84 20.65 -38.69
C ASP A 60 -11.76 21.85 -38.40
N SER A 61 -13.00 21.64 -37.97
CA SER A 61 -13.89 22.73 -37.56
C SER A 61 -14.88 22.31 -36.47
N GLY A 62 -15.19 23.28 -35.61
CA GLY A 62 -15.79 23.13 -34.28
C GLY A 62 -16.97 22.16 -34.21
N LYS A 63 -16.68 20.94 -33.78
CA LYS A 63 -17.71 19.96 -33.48
C LYS A 63 -18.27 20.28 -32.10
N GLU A 64 -19.57 20.57 -32.06
CA GLU A 64 -20.30 20.66 -30.80
C GLU A 64 -20.35 19.25 -30.19
N LEU A 65 -19.78 19.13 -29.00
CA LEU A 65 -19.86 17.93 -28.18
C LEU A 65 -21.16 17.98 -27.37
N THR A 66 -21.48 16.88 -26.70
CA THR A 66 -22.61 16.84 -25.77
C THR A 66 -22.52 17.97 -24.74
N LYS A 67 -23.67 18.59 -24.40
CA LYS A 67 -23.80 19.67 -23.41
C LYS A 67 -23.09 21.01 -23.73
N GLY A 68 -22.97 21.38 -25.01
CA GLY A 68 -22.54 22.73 -25.41
C GLY A 68 -21.05 23.01 -25.34
N TYR A 69 -20.23 21.97 -25.12
CA TYR A 69 -18.78 22.05 -25.27
C TYR A 69 -18.41 22.13 -26.76
N ARG A 70 -17.55 23.09 -27.12
CA ARG A 70 -16.95 23.21 -28.46
C ARG A 70 -15.47 22.91 -28.36
N LEU A 71 -15.00 21.97 -29.17
CA LEU A 71 -13.57 21.66 -29.31
C LEU A 71 -13.07 22.20 -30.66
N GLU A 72 -12.01 22.99 -30.62
CA GLU A 72 -11.36 23.56 -31.80
C GLU A 72 -9.86 23.27 -31.76
N ILE A 73 -9.30 22.75 -32.85
CA ILE A 73 -7.86 22.53 -32.96
C ILE A 73 -7.24 23.81 -33.50
N ILE A 74 -6.36 24.42 -32.69
CA ILE A 74 -5.69 25.67 -33.03
C ILE A 74 -4.43 25.40 -33.86
N HIS A 75 -3.68 24.35 -33.51
CA HIS A 75 -2.41 24.03 -34.19
C HIS A 75 -2.16 22.52 -34.16
N LYS A 76 -1.71 21.98 -35.28
CA LYS A 76 -1.24 20.60 -35.44
C LYS A 76 0.11 20.62 -36.13
N VAL A 77 1.13 20.06 -35.49
CA VAL A 77 2.49 19.95 -36.04
C VAL A 77 2.98 18.53 -35.83
N ILE A 78 3.49 17.90 -36.89
CA ILE A 78 4.30 16.69 -36.76
C ILE A 78 5.75 17.18 -36.66
N ASN A 79 6.39 16.90 -35.54
CA ASN A 79 7.76 17.32 -35.28
C ASN A 79 8.75 16.36 -35.95
N ASP A 80 10.00 16.79 -36.12
CA ASP A 80 11.05 16.02 -36.79
C ASP A 80 11.34 14.66 -36.14
N ASP A 81 11.08 14.55 -34.84
CA ASP A 81 11.21 13.31 -34.06
C ASP A 81 10.01 12.36 -34.22
N LYS A 82 9.13 12.62 -35.19
CA LYS A 82 7.87 11.88 -35.45
C LYS A 82 6.83 11.98 -34.33
N SER A 83 7.00 12.88 -33.37
CA SER A 83 5.95 13.19 -32.39
C SER A 83 4.90 14.14 -32.99
N LEU A 84 3.65 14.04 -32.53
CA LEU A 84 2.56 14.93 -32.90
C LEU A 84 2.31 15.96 -31.78
N SER A 85 2.50 17.23 -32.08
CA SER A 85 2.10 18.36 -31.24
C SER A 85 0.70 18.86 -31.64
N LEU A 86 -0.24 18.83 -30.69
CA LEU A 86 -1.59 19.34 -30.84
C LEU A 86 -1.84 20.48 -29.86
N LYS A 87 -2.23 21.64 -30.36
CA LYS A 87 -2.80 22.74 -29.56
C LYS A 87 -4.28 22.83 -29.86
N PHE A 88 -5.12 22.78 -28.84
CA PHE A 88 -6.57 22.80 -29.00
C PHE A 88 -7.21 23.67 -27.92
N LYS A 89 -8.42 24.11 -28.22
CA LYS A 89 -9.26 24.98 -27.42
C LYS A 89 -10.55 24.24 -27.10
N ILE A 90 -10.90 24.22 -25.83
CA ILE A 90 -12.20 23.75 -25.35
C ILE A 90 -12.96 24.99 -24.89
N ALA A 91 -14.16 25.19 -25.42
CA ALA A 91 -15.07 26.26 -25.02
C ALA A 91 -16.37 25.68 -24.45
N LEU A 92 -16.89 26.25 -23.37
CA LEU A 92 -18.24 26.01 -22.86
C LEU A 92 -18.87 27.36 -22.57
N ASN A 93 -19.93 27.72 -23.30
CA ASN A 93 -20.52 29.06 -23.24
C ASN A 93 -19.46 30.16 -23.50
N GLU A 94 -19.24 31.09 -22.55
CA GLU A 94 -18.22 32.15 -22.65
C GLU A 94 -16.83 31.75 -22.10
N PHE A 95 -16.69 30.54 -21.55
CA PHE A 95 -15.42 30.09 -20.97
C PHE A 95 -14.60 29.33 -21.99
N GLU A 96 -13.34 29.74 -22.16
CA GLU A 96 -12.42 29.15 -23.12
C GLU A 96 -11.12 28.72 -22.45
N VAL A 97 -10.66 27.52 -22.78
CA VAL A 97 -9.45 26.93 -22.22
C VAL A 97 -8.59 26.37 -23.35
N VAL A 98 -7.35 26.84 -23.44
CA VAL A 98 -6.35 26.34 -24.40
C VAL A 98 -5.46 25.30 -23.73
N ARG A 99 -5.21 24.20 -24.44
CA ARG A 99 -4.35 23.09 -24.01
C ARG A 99 -3.40 22.70 -25.12
N GLN A 100 -2.27 22.12 -24.73
CA GLN A 100 -1.26 21.58 -25.64
C GLN A 100 -0.95 20.15 -25.23
N LEU A 101 -0.88 19.26 -26.21
CA LEU A 101 -0.59 17.85 -26.07
C LEU A 101 0.55 17.48 -27.03
N ARG A 102 1.51 16.69 -26.56
CA ARG A 102 2.52 16.04 -27.42
C ARG A 102 2.34 14.54 -27.32
N ILE A 103 2.30 13.87 -28.46
CA ILE A 103 2.16 12.42 -28.57
C ILE A 103 3.43 11.88 -29.22
N GLU A 104 4.19 11.07 -28.50
CA GLU A 104 5.43 10.47 -29.00
C GLU A 104 5.09 9.15 -29.72
N SER A 105 5.59 8.95 -30.94
CA SER A 105 5.46 7.66 -31.61
C SER A 105 6.45 6.68 -30.99
N THR A 106 5.98 5.64 -30.31
CA THR A 106 6.86 4.53 -29.91
C THR A 106 7.25 3.72 -31.14
N ASN A 107 8.39 4.08 -31.75
CA ASN A 107 9.19 3.34 -32.73
C ASN A 107 8.49 2.87 -34.03
N VAL A 108 8.80 3.55 -35.15
CA VAL A 108 8.55 3.09 -36.52
C VAL A 108 9.89 2.88 -37.24
N ILE A 109 10.17 1.63 -37.65
CA ILE A 109 11.00 1.29 -38.81
C ILE A 109 10.22 0.28 -39.67
N VAL A 110 10.10 0.57 -40.97
CA VAL A 110 9.29 -0.14 -41.97
C VAL A 110 10.17 -1.00 -42.89
N GLU A 111 9.67 -2.21 -43.17
CA GLU A 111 9.84 -3.18 -44.27
C GLU A 111 11.21 -3.67 -44.79
N LYS A 112 11.27 -5.00 -44.97
CA LYS A 112 11.31 -5.61 -46.31
C LYS A 112 10.59 -6.97 -46.35
N ASP A 113 9.56 -7.05 -47.19
CA ASP A 113 9.07 -8.33 -47.73
C ASP A 113 10.07 -8.93 -48.72
N LYS A 114 10.17 -10.26 -48.73
CA LYS A 114 10.18 -11.11 -49.93
C LYS A 114 10.14 -12.61 -49.59
N ASN A 115 9.04 -13.24 -50.00
CA ASN A 115 8.89 -14.57 -50.61
C ASN A 115 8.78 -15.85 -49.73
N ASN A 116 7.54 -16.36 -49.72
CA ASN A 116 7.07 -17.70 -50.12
C ASN A 116 7.55 -19.01 -49.47
N GLU A 117 6.53 -19.90 -49.34
CA GLU A 117 6.54 -21.38 -49.22
C GLU A 117 6.87 -21.95 -47.82
N GLY A 118 6.10 -22.87 -47.23
CA GLY A 118 5.02 -23.70 -47.74
C GLY A 118 4.31 -24.44 -46.59
N GLN A 119 3.35 -25.27 -46.99
CA GLN A 119 2.45 -26.10 -46.19
C GLN A 119 3.17 -27.02 -45.19
N ASP A 120 2.51 -27.31 -44.06
CA ASP A 120 2.22 -28.70 -43.63
C ASP A 120 1.47 -28.77 -42.27
N THR A 121 0.22 -29.25 -42.32
CA THR A 121 -0.41 -30.07 -41.25
C THR A 121 0.22 -31.47 -41.24
N PRO A 122 0.16 -32.34 -40.19
CA PRO A 122 -0.95 -32.61 -39.23
C PRO A 122 -0.42 -33.13 -37.83
N PRO A 123 -1.06 -34.01 -37.01
CA PRO A 123 -2.45 -34.48 -36.90
C PRO A 123 -3.06 -34.43 -35.47
N LYS A 124 -4.40 -34.58 -35.46
CA LYS A 124 -5.27 -34.89 -34.33
C LYS A 124 -4.92 -36.22 -33.65
N ARG A 125 -4.93 -36.26 -32.31
CA ARG A 125 -5.04 -37.50 -31.52
C ARG A 125 -6.32 -37.50 -30.68
N ASN A 126 -7.18 -38.47 -30.95
CA ASN A 126 -8.31 -38.90 -30.13
C ASN A 126 -7.81 -39.63 -28.88
N ILE A 127 -8.28 -39.26 -27.69
CA ILE A 127 -8.31 -40.17 -26.54
C ILE A 127 -9.69 -40.10 -25.88
N LYS A 128 -10.39 -41.23 -25.95
CA LYS A 128 -11.61 -41.57 -25.21
C LYS A 128 -11.32 -41.54 -23.70
N ARG A 129 -12.19 -40.92 -22.89
CA ARG A 129 -12.25 -41.13 -21.44
C ARG A 129 -13.47 -41.98 -21.11
N GLU A 130 -13.20 -43.19 -20.63
CA GLU A 130 -14.18 -44.07 -19.98
C GLU A 130 -14.54 -43.55 -18.60
N LYS A 131 -15.84 -43.63 -18.30
CA LYS A 131 -16.43 -43.43 -16.99
C LYS A 131 -16.21 -44.70 -16.17
N ASN A 132 -15.75 -44.57 -14.93
CA ASN A 132 -16.16 -45.50 -13.88
C ASN A 132 -16.22 -44.80 -12.51
N LYS A 133 -17.44 -44.75 -11.97
CA LYS A 133 -17.79 -44.41 -10.59
C LYS A 133 -17.56 -45.65 -9.72
N LYS A 134 -17.11 -45.47 -8.48
CA LYS A 134 -17.85 -45.84 -7.26
C LYS A 134 -17.11 -45.37 -5.97
N PRO A 135 -17.83 -45.23 -4.85
CA PRO A 135 -17.60 -44.20 -3.83
C PRO A 135 -16.98 -44.76 -2.54
N ARG A 136 -16.47 -43.87 -1.67
CA ARG A 136 -16.62 -44.05 -0.21
C ARG A 136 -16.18 -42.84 0.65
N VAL A 137 -17.06 -42.56 1.62
CA VAL A 137 -16.87 -42.06 3.01
C VAL A 137 -16.47 -40.60 3.25
N GLN A 138 -17.45 -39.86 3.79
CA GLN A 138 -17.35 -38.60 4.53
C GLN A 138 -16.61 -38.75 5.86
N PRO A 139 -16.01 -37.67 6.35
CA PRO A 139 -16.11 -37.32 7.77
C PRO A 139 -16.82 -35.97 7.96
N ASN A 140 -17.66 -35.92 8.99
CA ASN A 140 -18.30 -34.73 9.56
C ASN A 140 -17.31 -33.58 9.81
N PRO A 141 -17.70 -32.33 9.52
CA PRO A 141 -17.26 -31.16 10.25
C PRO A 141 -18.36 -30.70 11.22
N GLU A 142 -18.02 -30.64 12.51
CA GLU A 142 -18.81 -29.94 13.52
C GLU A 142 -18.70 -28.42 13.30
N GLN A 143 -19.85 -27.83 12.97
CA GLN A 143 -20.42 -26.59 13.50
C GLN A 143 -19.63 -25.26 13.46
N ASP A 144 -19.97 -24.47 12.43
CA ASP A 144 -20.51 -23.09 12.49
C ASP A 144 -21.21 -22.76 13.84
N GLY A 145 -21.27 -21.56 14.39
CA GLY A 145 -21.05 -20.20 13.90
C GLY A 145 -21.77 -19.27 14.91
N LEU A 146 -21.40 -17.99 14.97
CA LEU A 146 -22.28 -16.94 15.49
C LEU A 146 -21.98 -15.67 14.67
N ASP A 147 -22.82 -15.47 13.65
CA ASP A 147 -23.29 -14.15 13.28
C ASP A 147 -24.19 -13.64 14.41
N ASP A 148 -24.19 -12.33 14.65
CA ASP A 148 -25.38 -11.61 15.09
C ASP A 148 -25.26 -10.18 14.54
N ASP A 149 -25.96 -9.96 13.43
CA ASP A 149 -26.58 -8.67 13.13
C ASP A 149 -27.70 -8.45 14.16
N ASP A 150 -27.70 -7.32 14.87
CA ASP A 150 -28.98 -6.73 15.30
C ASP A 150 -28.87 -5.20 15.35
N PRO A 151 -29.85 -4.46 14.80
CA PRO A 151 -29.93 -3.01 14.84
C PRO A 151 -30.65 -2.57 16.11
N ASP A 152 -30.21 -1.48 16.73
CA ASP A 152 -31.16 -0.52 17.34
C ASP A 152 -30.42 0.75 17.78
N ASP A 153 -30.71 1.82 17.03
CA ASP A 153 -30.69 3.20 17.49
C ASP A 153 -31.76 3.35 18.58
N LYS A 154 -31.37 3.63 19.84
CA LYS A 154 -32.17 4.48 20.74
C LYS A 154 -31.30 5.34 21.63
N ASP A 155 -31.68 6.61 21.65
CA ASP A 155 -31.15 7.71 22.44
C ASP A 155 -31.01 7.39 23.93
N TYR A 156 -29.86 7.76 24.50
CA TYR A 156 -29.79 8.02 25.94
C TYR A 156 -28.76 9.13 26.21
N MET A 157 -29.26 10.30 26.64
CA MET A 157 -28.45 11.35 27.26
C MET A 157 -28.24 11.05 28.75
N PRO A 158 -27.10 11.41 29.34
CA PRO A 158 -26.77 11.06 30.71
C PRO A 158 -27.43 12.03 31.70
N GLY A 159 -27.93 11.48 32.81
CA GLY A 159 -28.31 12.23 34.00
C GLY A 159 -27.20 12.16 35.03
N ASP A 160 -26.88 13.32 35.59
CA ASP A 160 -25.97 13.56 36.70
C ASP A 160 -26.35 12.77 37.94
N ASN A 161 -25.34 12.37 38.72
CA ASN A 161 -25.39 12.37 40.18
C ASN A 161 -23.96 12.34 40.75
N GLU A 162 -23.57 13.47 41.32
CA GLU A 162 -22.62 13.59 42.42
C GLU A 162 -23.11 12.75 43.61
N VAL A 163 -22.19 12.13 44.38
CA VAL A 163 -22.10 12.29 45.85
C VAL A 163 -20.70 11.82 46.31
N ASP A 164 -20.13 12.68 47.15
CA ASP A 164 -19.01 12.60 48.08
C ASP A 164 -18.65 11.26 48.73
N GLY A 165 -17.37 11.17 49.13
CA GLY A 165 -16.88 10.16 50.07
C GLY A 165 -15.38 10.23 50.33
N ASN A 166 -14.94 11.31 50.96
CA ASN A 166 -13.59 11.59 51.45
C ASN A 166 -13.19 10.65 52.61
N GLU A 167 -11.97 10.12 52.64
CA GLU A 167 -11.19 9.97 53.89
C GLU A 167 -9.68 9.76 53.62
N ASN A 168 -8.91 10.72 54.15
CA ASN A 168 -7.45 10.75 54.29
C ASN A 168 -6.96 9.67 55.27
N VAL A 169 -5.78 9.08 55.04
CA VAL A 169 -4.66 8.99 56.00
C VAL A 169 -3.33 8.78 55.25
N GLU A 170 -2.44 9.77 55.33
CA GLU A 170 -0.97 9.71 55.17
C GLU A 170 -0.31 9.51 56.57
N PRO A 171 1.02 9.42 56.75
CA PRO A 171 2.10 8.76 55.99
C PRO A 171 3.08 8.02 56.95
N GLU A 172 4.31 7.74 56.48
CA GLU A 172 5.56 7.29 57.17
C GLU A 172 6.02 5.88 56.73
N ASN A 173 7.29 5.57 56.51
CA ASN A 173 8.54 6.31 56.69
C ASN A 173 9.67 5.69 55.84
N ASP A 174 10.71 6.50 55.66
CA ASP A 174 12.04 6.24 55.12
C ASP A 174 12.62 4.82 55.29
N ARG A 175 13.32 4.35 54.24
CA ARG A 175 14.72 3.89 54.35
C ARG A 175 15.41 3.82 52.98
N LYS A 176 16.48 4.61 52.90
CA LYS A 176 17.58 4.53 51.94
C LYS A 176 18.35 3.22 52.15
N ASP A 177 18.76 2.59 51.06
CA ASP A 177 20.04 1.87 51.00
C ASP A 177 20.56 1.92 49.55
N GLU A 178 21.82 2.35 49.45
CA GLU A 178 22.62 2.51 48.24
C GLU A 178 23.33 1.18 47.84
N PRO A 179 23.97 1.10 46.66
CA PRO A 179 24.04 -0.11 45.86
C PRO A 179 25.25 -1.01 46.15
N VAL A 180 25.06 -2.32 45.94
CA VAL A 180 26.13 -3.33 45.95
C VAL A 180 26.54 -3.63 44.50
N GLU A 181 27.80 -3.33 44.17
CA GLU A 181 28.50 -3.84 42.99
C GLU A 181 28.56 -5.37 42.97
N PRO A 182 28.40 -6.01 41.80
CA PRO A 182 29.02 -7.30 41.55
C PRO A 182 30.15 -7.19 40.52
N LYS A 183 31.26 -7.79 40.93
CA LYS A 183 32.51 -7.99 40.21
C LYS A 183 32.32 -8.86 38.96
N ASN A 184 33.04 -8.50 37.89
CA ASN A 184 33.34 -9.37 36.76
C ASN A 184 34.05 -10.67 37.21
N PRO A 185 33.77 -11.78 36.51
CA PRO A 185 34.81 -12.70 36.12
C PRO A 185 34.88 -12.84 34.59
N SER A 186 36.11 -12.71 34.08
CA SER A 186 36.57 -13.31 32.84
C SER A 186 36.36 -14.82 32.87
N ASP A 187 35.84 -15.42 31.78
CA ASP A 187 36.57 -16.46 31.05
C ASP A 187 35.90 -16.82 29.71
N SER A 188 36.76 -17.15 28.77
CA SER A 188 36.64 -17.93 27.53
C SER A 188 35.31 -18.57 27.12
N GLY A 189 34.98 -18.35 25.84
CA GLY A 189 34.03 -19.18 25.10
C GLY A 189 34.05 -18.81 23.62
N GLU A 190 34.70 -19.64 22.81
CA GLU A 190 34.66 -19.60 21.35
C GLU A 190 33.24 -19.43 20.82
N ASN A 191 33.02 -18.47 19.93
CA ASN A 191 31.86 -18.53 19.05
C ASN A 191 32.25 -18.09 17.63
N VAL A 192 32.16 -19.08 16.74
CA VAL A 192 32.49 -19.02 15.33
C VAL A 192 31.50 -18.10 14.65
N ASN A 193 31.98 -16.97 14.14
CA ASN A 193 31.20 -16.00 13.38
C ASN A 193 31.35 -16.32 11.88
N PRO A 194 30.31 -16.75 11.14
CA PRO A 194 30.42 -16.92 9.71
C PRO A 194 30.10 -15.60 8.98
N HIS A 195 31.04 -15.21 8.11
CA HIS A 195 30.90 -14.25 7.00
C HIS A 195 31.11 -12.75 7.29
N GLN A 196 32.39 -12.39 7.38
CA GLN A 196 32.90 -11.17 6.73
C GLN A 196 32.73 -11.29 5.20
N PRO A 197 32.16 -10.29 4.50
CA PRO A 197 32.33 -10.18 3.06
C PRO A 197 33.71 -9.63 2.73
N ASP A 198 34.40 -10.40 1.89
CA ASP A 198 35.69 -10.17 1.29
C ASP A 198 35.79 -8.81 0.56
N SER A 199 36.90 -8.11 0.81
CA SER A 199 37.27 -6.86 0.16
C SER A 199 37.84 -7.16 -1.24
N GLY A 200 37.01 -7.09 -2.27
CA GLY A 200 37.47 -7.32 -3.64
C GLY A 200 36.55 -6.73 -4.72
N GLN A 201 37.00 -5.61 -5.29
CA GLN A 201 36.51 -4.98 -6.53
C GLN A 201 35.07 -4.42 -6.51
N THR A 202 34.98 -3.15 -6.16
CA THR A 202 33.86 -2.25 -6.48
C THR A 202 33.65 -2.20 -8.00
N LYS A 203 32.79 -3.09 -8.51
CA LYS A 203 32.03 -2.78 -9.72
C LYS A 203 31.26 -1.50 -9.40
N LYS A 204 31.51 -0.42 -10.15
CA LYS A 204 30.64 0.75 -10.16
C LYS A 204 29.24 0.26 -10.52
N ILE A 205 28.40 0.09 -9.50
CA ILE A 205 26.97 -0.11 -9.65
C ILE A 205 26.50 1.13 -10.42
N ASN A 206 25.89 0.93 -11.58
CA ASN A 206 25.17 2.00 -12.26
C ASN A 206 24.04 2.43 -11.32
N GLN A 207 24.33 3.40 -10.45
CA GLN A 207 23.37 4.00 -9.56
C GLN A 207 22.35 4.72 -10.43
N ASN A 208 21.08 4.47 -10.16
CA ASN A 208 19.96 4.94 -10.96
C ASN A 208 19.79 6.46 -10.74
N THR A 209 20.49 7.28 -11.51
CA THR A 209 20.64 8.75 -11.34
C THR A 209 19.34 9.55 -11.54
N ASN A 210 18.25 8.90 -11.96
CA ASN A 210 16.98 9.58 -12.25
C ASN A 210 15.88 9.34 -11.21
N LYS A 211 16.12 8.53 -10.17
CA LYS A 211 15.09 8.27 -9.15
C LYS A 211 14.97 9.48 -8.22
N LYS A 212 13.76 10.05 -8.10
CA LYS A 212 13.47 11.26 -7.31
C LYS A 212 12.49 11.03 -6.15
N HIS A 213 12.05 9.79 -5.98
CA HIS A 213 11.16 9.41 -4.90
C HIS A 213 11.45 7.97 -4.46
N VAL A 214 11.00 7.62 -3.26
CA VAL A 214 10.94 6.23 -2.77
C VAL A 214 9.47 5.89 -2.60
N ARG A 215 9.00 4.80 -3.22
CA ARG A 215 7.64 4.32 -3.04
C ARG A 215 7.57 3.43 -1.79
N ILE A 216 6.93 3.95 -0.74
CA ILE A 216 6.81 3.31 0.57
C ILE A 216 5.40 2.74 0.71
N ALA A 217 5.32 1.46 1.05
CA ALA A 217 4.08 0.74 1.23
C ALA A 217 3.98 0.01 2.58
N SER A 218 2.77 -0.35 2.95
CA SER A 218 2.45 -1.25 4.05
C SER A 218 1.37 -2.23 3.61
N TRP A 219 1.45 -3.45 4.12
CA TRP A 219 0.47 -4.49 3.81
C TRP A 219 0.28 -5.47 4.97
N ASN A 220 -0.94 -5.51 5.52
CA ASN A 220 -1.41 -6.66 6.29
C ASN A 220 -1.61 -7.84 5.32
N VAL A 221 -0.77 -8.87 5.44
CA VAL A 221 -0.79 -10.04 4.55
C VAL A 221 -1.64 -11.20 5.07
N LYS A 222 -2.39 -10.99 6.15
CA LYS A 222 -3.37 -11.91 6.73
C LYS A 222 -2.83 -13.29 7.12
N ASN A 223 -2.57 -13.49 8.40
CA ASN A 223 -2.16 -14.77 9.02
C ASN A 223 -1.14 -15.55 8.17
N TYR A 224 -0.10 -14.86 7.70
CA TYR A 224 0.85 -15.45 6.77
C TYR A 224 2.06 -16.00 7.51
N GLY A 225 1.99 -17.29 7.88
CA GLY A 225 3.11 -18.03 8.45
C GLY A 225 3.55 -19.24 7.63
N ASP A 226 4.52 -19.97 8.18
CA ASP A 226 5.17 -21.12 7.54
C ASP A 226 4.19 -22.24 7.13
N LYS A 227 3.13 -22.43 7.93
CA LYS A 227 2.05 -23.38 7.61
C LYS A 227 1.30 -22.95 6.35
N THR A 228 0.94 -21.66 6.27
CA THR A 228 0.25 -21.10 5.09
C THR A 228 1.18 -21.14 3.89
N LEU A 229 2.45 -20.77 4.05
CA LEU A 229 3.47 -20.84 3.00
C LEU A 229 3.60 -22.26 2.43
N SER A 230 3.61 -23.28 3.28
CA SER A 230 3.73 -24.68 2.86
C SER A 230 2.47 -25.20 2.16
N LYS A 231 1.27 -24.81 2.62
CA LYS A 231 -0.01 -25.27 2.05
C LYS A 231 -0.43 -24.47 0.81
N ASN A 232 -0.05 -23.21 0.75
CA ASN A 232 -0.42 -22.25 -0.27
C ASN A 232 0.82 -21.47 -0.73
N PRO A 233 1.73 -22.12 -1.49
CA PRO A 233 2.88 -21.43 -2.07
C PRO A 233 2.48 -20.35 -3.09
N VAL A 234 1.25 -20.42 -3.61
CA VAL A 234 0.68 -19.44 -4.55
C VAL A 234 0.51 -18.07 -3.88
N LYS A 235 0.24 -18.01 -2.57
CA LYS A 235 0.19 -16.75 -1.82
C LYS A 235 1.52 -15.98 -1.90
N ALA A 236 2.65 -16.66 -1.80
CA ALA A 236 3.96 -16.02 -1.95
C ALA A 236 4.15 -15.43 -3.36
N GLU A 237 3.76 -16.17 -4.41
CA GLU A 237 3.81 -15.71 -5.79
C GLU A 237 2.90 -14.49 -6.02
N ALA A 238 1.70 -14.49 -5.44
CA ALA A 238 0.75 -13.39 -5.52
C ALA A 238 1.27 -12.12 -4.84
N VAL A 239 1.70 -12.24 -3.58
CA VAL A 239 2.22 -11.12 -2.80
C VAL A 239 3.44 -10.51 -3.47
N ALA A 240 4.40 -11.34 -3.92
CA ALA A 240 5.57 -10.85 -4.65
C ALA A 240 5.20 -10.18 -5.98
N SER A 241 4.21 -10.71 -6.70
CA SER A 241 3.73 -10.12 -7.96
C SER A 241 3.11 -8.73 -7.74
N VAL A 242 2.28 -8.58 -6.69
CA VAL A 242 1.68 -7.29 -6.33
C VAL A 242 2.77 -6.27 -5.96
N ILE A 243 3.71 -6.63 -5.11
CA ILE A 243 4.82 -5.74 -4.72
C ILE A 243 5.64 -5.33 -5.95
N PHE A 244 6.00 -6.28 -6.81
CA PHE A 244 6.81 -6.03 -8.00
C PHE A 244 6.10 -5.13 -9.03
N ALA A 245 4.83 -5.43 -9.32
CA ALA A 245 4.05 -4.73 -10.35
C ALA A 245 3.71 -3.28 -9.95
N ASN A 246 3.55 -3.01 -8.65
CA ASN A 246 3.34 -1.65 -8.13
C ASN A 246 4.64 -0.88 -7.90
N GLU A 247 5.79 -1.48 -8.22
CA GLU A 247 7.11 -0.85 -8.18
C GLU A 247 7.49 -0.30 -6.80
N TYR A 248 7.01 -0.94 -5.74
CA TYR A 248 7.39 -0.56 -4.37
C TYR A 248 8.91 -0.65 -4.18
N ASP A 249 9.45 0.22 -3.35
CA ASP A 249 10.88 0.23 -2.99
C ASP A 249 11.09 -0.17 -1.52
N LEU A 250 10.09 0.08 -0.68
CA LEU A 250 10.00 -0.30 0.72
C LEU A 250 8.59 -0.82 1.02
N VAL A 251 8.47 -1.98 1.65
CA VAL A 251 7.18 -2.54 2.05
C VAL A 251 7.27 -3.02 3.49
N GLY A 252 6.42 -2.48 4.36
CA GLY A 252 6.18 -3.03 5.69
C GLY A 252 5.11 -4.12 5.64
N LEU A 253 5.34 -5.23 6.36
CA LEU A 253 4.45 -6.38 6.43
C LEU A 253 4.03 -6.66 7.87
N THR A 254 2.73 -6.81 8.09
CA THR A 254 2.10 -7.23 9.37
C THR A 254 1.31 -8.53 9.19
N GLU A 255 0.84 -9.13 10.29
CA GLU A 255 0.26 -10.48 10.32
C GLU A 255 1.16 -11.59 9.75
N LEU A 256 2.43 -11.57 10.16
CA LEU A 256 3.36 -12.68 9.88
C LEU A 256 3.35 -13.68 11.03
N ASP A 257 3.02 -14.94 10.75
CA ASP A 257 2.93 -16.02 11.74
C ASP A 257 4.13 -16.98 11.72
N GLY A 258 5.18 -16.62 10.96
CA GLY A 258 6.40 -17.41 10.83
C GLY A 258 7.58 -16.63 10.26
N PRO A 259 8.82 -16.99 10.64
CA PRO A 259 10.04 -16.28 10.24
C PRO A 259 10.44 -16.50 8.77
N ASN A 260 9.93 -17.55 8.11
CA ASN A 260 10.39 -17.91 6.77
C ASN A 260 9.69 -17.11 5.66
N VAL A 261 8.55 -16.50 5.97
CA VAL A 261 7.74 -15.77 4.98
C VAL A 261 8.49 -14.59 4.34
N PRO A 262 9.10 -13.64 5.10
CA PRO A 262 9.85 -12.54 4.49
C PRO A 262 10.98 -13.02 3.57
N ASN A 263 11.71 -14.06 3.97
CA ASN A 263 12.82 -14.61 3.17
C ASN A 263 12.35 -15.21 1.85
N GLU A 264 11.23 -15.96 1.85
CA GLU A 264 10.68 -16.50 0.61
C GLU A 264 10.12 -15.39 -0.30
N LEU A 265 9.52 -14.33 0.27
CA LEU A 265 9.10 -13.17 -0.52
C LEU A 265 10.29 -12.44 -1.15
N VAL A 266 11.37 -12.19 -0.40
CA VAL A 266 12.61 -11.61 -0.93
C VAL A 266 13.18 -12.45 -2.07
N LYS A 267 13.22 -13.77 -1.90
CA LYS A 267 13.67 -14.69 -2.96
C LYS A 267 12.84 -14.51 -4.24
N LYS A 268 11.51 -14.53 -4.12
CA LYS A 268 10.60 -14.35 -5.27
C LYS A 268 10.74 -12.98 -5.92
N LEU A 269 10.84 -11.91 -5.13
CA LEU A 269 11.06 -10.56 -5.64
C LEU A 269 12.37 -10.47 -6.43
N ASN A 270 13.46 -11.04 -5.92
CA ASN A 270 14.74 -11.10 -6.63
C ASN A 270 14.67 -11.95 -7.91
N GLU A 271 13.90 -13.04 -7.93
CA GLU A 271 13.62 -13.80 -9.16
C GLU A 271 12.88 -12.94 -10.20
N LEU A 272 11.89 -12.15 -9.77
CA LEU A 272 11.13 -11.24 -10.64
C LEU A 272 11.99 -10.09 -11.17
N GLU A 273 12.81 -9.45 -10.35
CA GLU A 273 13.75 -8.41 -10.78
C GLU A 273 14.73 -8.96 -11.82
N LYS A 274 15.32 -10.14 -11.57
CA LYS A 274 16.24 -10.78 -12.52
C LYS A 274 15.57 -11.13 -13.84
N LYS A 275 14.32 -11.61 -13.80
CA LYS A 275 13.58 -12.02 -14.99
C LYS A 275 13.10 -10.84 -15.82
N ASN A 276 12.59 -9.79 -15.18
CA ASN A 276 11.82 -8.74 -15.85
C ASN A 276 12.53 -7.38 -15.89
N ARG A 277 13.47 -7.11 -14.97
CA ARG A 277 14.23 -5.84 -14.84
C ARG A 277 15.74 -6.08 -14.65
N PRO A 278 16.41 -6.92 -15.47
CA PRO A 278 17.80 -7.31 -15.23
C PRO A 278 18.81 -6.15 -15.25
N ASN A 279 18.46 -5.02 -15.87
CA ASN A 279 19.33 -3.85 -15.99
C ASN A 279 19.21 -2.86 -14.82
N GLU A 280 18.20 -3.01 -13.96
CA GLU A 280 17.99 -2.09 -12.83
C GLU A 280 18.87 -2.41 -11.62
N ASN A 281 19.48 -3.61 -11.58
CA ASN A 281 20.31 -4.09 -10.47
C ASN A 281 19.59 -4.02 -9.11
N ASN A 282 18.26 -4.13 -9.11
CA ASN A 282 17.48 -4.16 -7.88
C ASN A 282 17.78 -5.43 -7.09
N ILE A 283 18.10 -5.28 -5.80
CA ILE A 283 18.32 -6.40 -4.88
C ILE A 283 17.44 -6.19 -3.67
N TRP A 284 16.43 -7.05 -3.52
CA TRP A 284 15.57 -7.08 -2.36
C TRP A 284 16.25 -7.75 -1.17
N LYS A 285 16.06 -7.16 0.00
CA LYS A 285 16.45 -7.69 1.32
C LYS A 285 15.29 -7.54 2.29
N SER A 286 15.41 -8.17 3.45
CA SER A 286 14.42 -8.07 4.53
C SER A 286 15.07 -7.68 5.86
N LEU A 287 14.35 -6.88 6.64
CA LEU A 287 14.59 -6.65 8.05
C LEU A 287 13.42 -7.26 8.83
N ILE A 288 13.69 -8.29 9.62
CA ILE A 288 12.65 -9.10 10.29
C ILE A 288 12.71 -8.83 11.80
N SER A 289 11.56 -8.61 12.42
CA SER A 289 11.47 -8.36 13.85
C SER A 289 11.74 -9.62 14.68
N ASP A 290 12.10 -9.40 15.95
CA ASP A 290 11.89 -10.38 17.01
C ASP A 290 10.41 -10.74 17.13
N ASP A 291 10.10 -11.82 17.85
CA ASP A 291 8.71 -12.20 18.10
C ASP A 291 7.99 -11.13 18.92
N TYR A 292 6.75 -10.84 18.57
CA TYR A 292 5.84 -10.09 19.44
C TYR A 292 5.66 -10.83 20.78
N PRO A 293 5.35 -10.10 21.88
CA PRO A 293 5.03 -10.73 23.15
C PRO A 293 3.95 -11.80 23.03
N LYS A 294 4.04 -12.84 23.87
CA LYS A 294 3.07 -13.93 23.90
C LYS A 294 1.63 -13.41 24.02
N GLY A 295 0.74 -13.89 23.15
CA GLY A 295 -0.68 -13.51 23.13
C GLY A 295 -1.07 -12.58 21.97
N SER A 296 -0.10 -12.06 21.21
CA SER A 296 -0.36 -11.46 19.91
C SER A 296 -0.81 -12.52 18.91
N ALA A 297 -1.80 -12.18 18.06
CA ALA A 297 -2.22 -13.03 16.93
C ALA A 297 -1.09 -13.12 15.89
N ASP A 298 -0.46 -11.99 15.59
CA ASP A 298 0.72 -11.86 14.75
C ASP A 298 1.97 -12.27 15.53
N LYS A 299 2.87 -13.05 14.93
CA LYS A 299 4.15 -13.37 15.57
C LYS A 299 5.24 -12.36 15.26
N LYS A 300 5.26 -11.81 14.05
CA LYS A 300 6.35 -10.97 13.56
C LYS A 300 5.85 -9.83 12.67
N ALA A 301 6.71 -8.85 12.48
CA ALA A 301 6.63 -7.83 11.44
C ALA A 301 7.92 -7.84 10.62
N ALA A 302 7.87 -7.31 9.39
CA ALA A 302 9.06 -7.20 8.56
C ALA A 302 9.02 -5.99 7.63
N PHE A 303 10.19 -5.50 7.25
CA PHE A 303 10.37 -4.61 6.10
C PHE A 303 11.05 -5.38 4.97
N LEU A 304 10.51 -5.28 3.75
CA LEU A 304 11.17 -5.70 2.51
C LEU A 304 11.62 -4.44 1.77
N TYR A 305 12.86 -4.41 1.29
CA TYR A 305 13.41 -3.20 0.68
C TYR A 305 14.41 -3.48 -0.43
N LYS A 306 14.48 -2.58 -1.42
CA LYS A 306 15.50 -2.59 -2.48
C LYS A 306 16.79 -1.94 -1.96
N ASP A 307 17.79 -2.76 -1.67
CA ASP A 307 19.05 -2.35 -1.01
C ASP A 307 19.95 -1.43 -1.84
N ASN A 308 19.70 -1.32 -3.14
CA ASN A 308 20.34 -0.35 -4.03
C ASN A 308 19.68 1.04 -3.99
N ILE A 309 18.53 1.19 -3.34
CA ILE A 309 17.74 2.44 -3.27
C ILE A 309 17.70 2.99 -1.86
N ILE A 310 17.45 2.12 -0.87
CA ILE A 310 17.40 2.47 0.55
C ILE A 310 17.97 1.34 1.39
N SER A 311 18.46 1.65 2.59
CA SER A 311 18.88 0.64 3.56
C SER A 311 18.61 1.08 4.98
N PRO A 312 18.40 0.12 5.91
CA PRO A 312 18.25 0.45 7.31
C PRO A 312 19.55 1.04 7.88
N LEU A 313 19.38 2.03 8.76
CA LEU A 313 20.44 2.66 9.54
C LEU A 313 20.39 2.17 10.98
N ILE A 314 21.52 2.26 11.67
CA ILE A 314 21.61 1.92 13.09
C ILE A 314 20.92 3.04 13.91
N LEU A 315 20.02 2.65 14.79
CA LEU A 315 19.36 3.51 15.77
C LEU A 315 20.28 3.76 16.97
N ASN A 316 19.95 4.74 17.81
CA ASN A 316 20.72 5.12 19.02
C ASN A 316 20.88 3.97 20.03
N ASN A 317 20.06 2.93 19.95
CA ASN A 317 20.17 1.72 20.77
C ASN A 317 21.09 0.64 20.16
N ASN A 318 21.87 0.97 19.12
CA ASN A 318 22.77 0.08 18.38
C ASN A 318 22.08 -1.08 17.65
N LYS A 319 20.78 -0.95 17.33
CA LYS A 319 20.02 -1.92 16.54
C LYS A 319 19.53 -1.29 15.23
N TYR A 320 19.30 -2.12 14.21
CA TYR A 320 18.68 -1.68 12.95
C TYR A 320 17.17 -1.46 13.05
N TYR A 321 16.55 -2.00 14.09
CA TYR A 321 15.13 -1.85 14.36
C TYR A 321 14.86 -1.87 15.86
N THR A 322 13.65 -1.51 16.24
CA THR A 322 13.13 -1.68 17.59
C THR A 322 11.60 -1.76 17.60
N PHE A 323 11.03 -2.04 18.77
CA PHE A 323 9.60 -1.89 19.03
C PHE A 323 9.39 -0.70 19.95
N TYR A 324 8.31 0.07 19.74
CA TYR A 324 7.90 1.07 20.72
C TYR A 324 7.75 0.44 22.12
N ASN A 325 8.27 1.11 23.13
CA ASN A 325 8.37 0.56 24.47
C ASN A 325 7.13 0.75 25.34
N GLY A 326 6.18 1.61 24.91
CA GLY A 326 4.92 1.84 25.62
C GLY A 326 5.01 2.80 26.82
N ASP A 327 6.17 3.36 27.15
CA ASP A 327 6.39 4.09 28.41
C ASP A 327 5.49 5.34 28.58
N LYS A 328 5.00 5.90 27.46
CA LYS A 328 4.11 7.07 27.44
C LYS A 328 2.71 6.74 26.93
N PHE A 329 2.27 5.49 27.02
CA PHE A 329 0.96 5.10 26.53
C PHE A 329 -0.18 5.76 27.33
N GLU A 330 -1.11 6.40 26.63
CA GLU A 330 -2.26 7.10 27.19
C GLU A 330 -3.56 6.31 26.96
N LEU A 331 -4.36 6.14 28.02
CA LEU A 331 -5.72 5.58 27.96
C LEU A 331 -6.78 6.66 27.64
N LYS A 332 -6.58 7.43 26.56
CA LYS A 332 -7.42 8.60 26.22
C LYS A 332 -8.91 8.28 26.17
N PHE A 333 -9.26 7.09 25.71
CA PHE A 333 -10.64 6.64 25.51
C PHE A 333 -11.09 5.61 26.55
N GLY A 334 -10.39 5.54 27.69
CA GLY A 334 -10.64 4.57 28.75
C GLY A 334 -10.17 3.17 28.39
N GLY A 335 -10.75 2.15 29.04
CA GLY A 335 -10.29 0.76 28.93
C GLY A 335 -9.20 0.43 29.95
N THR A 336 -8.76 -0.83 29.95
CA THR A 336 -7.80 -1.38 30.93
C THR A 336 -6.43 -1.69 30.33
N GLU A 337 -6.32 -1.80 29.00
CA GLU A 337 -5.08 -2.15 28.30
C GLU A 337 -4.19 -0.91 28.12
N ASN A 338 -3.18 -0.78 28.97
CA ASN A 338 -2.30 0.39 29.07
C ASN A 338 -1.04 0.30 28.19
N LYS A 339 -1.07 -0.51 27.13
CA LYS A 339 0.01 -0.65 26.16
C LYS A 339 -0.54 -1.19 24.85
N GLU A 340 0.23 -1.06 23.78
CA GLU A 340 -0.05 -1.72 22.52
C GLU A 340 0.08 -3.24 22.66
N ARG A 341 -0.88 -3.99 22.09
CA ARG A 341 -0.74 -5.44 22.01
C ARG A 341 0.30 -5.85 20.98
N LYS A 342 0.38 -5.06 19.90
CA LYS A 342 1.31 -5.21 18.78
C LYS A 342 2.06 -3.89 18.62
N ALA A 343 3.05 -3.71 19.49
CA ALA A 343 3.88 -2.50 19.50
C ALA A 343 4.39 -2.16 18.09
N PRO A 344 4.34 -0.89 17.66
CA PRO A 344 4.88 -0.48 16.37
C PRO A 344 6.32 -0.96 16.17
N PHE A 345 6.56 -1.62 15.03
CA PHE A 345 7.88 -2.07 14.57
C PHE A 345 8.53 -0.93 13.79
N ILE A 346 9.69 -0.49 14.26
CA ILE A 346 10.33 0.77 13.82
C ILE A 346 11.71 0.51 13.25
N ALA A 347 12.01 1.11 12.11
CA ALA A 347 13.36 1.20 11.57
C ALA A 347 13.62 2.58 10.94
N LYS A 348 14.88 3.03 10.99
CA LYS A 348 15.34 4.21 10.27
C LYS A 348 15.94 3.76 8.93
N PHE A 349 15.62 4.43 7.83
CA PHE A 349 16.15 4.15 6.50
C PHE A 349 16.92 5.35 5.97
N GLY A 350 18.02 5.08 5.28
CA GLY A 350 18.80 6.07 4.53
C GLY A 350 18.76 5.78 3.05
N SER A 351 18.65 6.84 2.24
CA SER A 351 18.73 6.76 0.79
C SER A 351 20.14 6.38 0.32
N LYS A 352 20.19 5.54 -0.70
CA LYS A 352 21.40 5.18 -1.48
C LYS A 352 21.35 5.72 -2.90
N VAL A 353 20.33 6.52 -3.22
CA VAL A 353 20.20 7.15 -4.53
C VAL A 353 21.22 8.28 -4.63
N SER A 354 21.96 8.30 -5.74
CA SER A 354 23.02 9.28 -5.95
C SER A 354 22.47 10.72 -5.91
N GLY A 355 23.09 11.57 -5.09
CA GLY A 355 22.68 12.96 -4.88
C GLY A 355 21.59 13.16 -3.82
N TYR A 356 21.15 12.09 -3.16
CA TYR A 356 20.14 12.12 -2.10
C TYR A 356 20.59 11.32 -0.87
N GLU A 357 21.89 11.10 -0.68
CA GLU A 357 22.44 10.27 0.41
C GLU A 357 22.27 10.87 1.81
N ASN A 358 21.90 12.15 1.89
CA ASN A 358 21.50 12.81 3.14
C ASN A 358 20.07 12.48 3.56
N VAL A 359 19.19 12.10 2.63
CA VAL A 359 17.78 11.83 2.92
C VAL A 359 17.66 10.58 3.77
N ASN A 360 17.04 10.73 4.93
CA ASN A 360 16.71 9.64 5.82
C ASN A 360 15.29 9.82 6.38
N PHE A 361 14.70 8.74 6.87
CA PHE A 361 13.38 8.80 7.51
C PHE A 361 13.21 7.62 8.45
N THR A 362 12.36 7.79 9.46
CA THR A 362 11.99 6.74 10.40
C THR A 362 10.59 6.23 10.11
N TYR A 363 10.47 4.92 9.92
CA TYR A 363 9.24 4.27 9.51
C TYR A 363 8.76 3.26 10.56
N ALA A 364 7.55 3.45 11.07
CA ALA A 364 6.82 2.47 11.85
C ALA A 364 5.72 1.77 11.06
N ILE A 365 5.58 0.48 11.34
CA ILE A 365 4.37 -0.27 11.02
C ILE A 365 3.76 -0.92 12.25
N SER A 366 2.44 -1.04 12.26
CA SER A 366 1.71 -1.77 13.28
C SER A 366 0.41 -2.33 12.72
N HIS A 367 -0.10 -3.34 13.39
CA HIS A 367 -1.47 -3.82 13.26
C HIS A 367 -2.10 -3.56 14.62
N PHE A 368 -3.22 -2.85 14.70
CA PHE A 368 -3.88 -2.56 15.97
C PHE A 368 -4.71 -3.74 16.46
N ASP A 369 -5.30 -3.62 17.65
CA ASP A 369 -6.29 -4.56 18.14
C ASP A 369 -7.46 -4.65 17.14
N GLY A 370 -7.99 -5.86 16.99
CA GLY A 370 -9.09 -6.12 16.05
C GLY A 370 -10.34 -5.32 16.42
N PRO A 371 -11.19 -4.95 15.44
CA PRO A 371 -12.33 -4.10 15.70
C PRO A 371 -13.36 -4.83 16.56
N GLY A 372 -14.02 -4.11 17.46
CA GLY A 372 -15.09 -4.65 18.30
C GLY A 372 -14.96 -4.20 19.75
N VAL A 373 -15.78 -4.75 20.64
CA VAL A 373 -15.73 -4.41 22.08
C VAL A 373 -15.63 -5.68 22.91
N LYS A 374 -14.45 -5.91 23.49
CA LYS A 374 -14.14 -7.00 24.41
C LYS A 374 -14.53 -6.62 25.83
N LYS A 375 -15.84 -6.61 26.11
CA LYS A 375 -16.41 -6.21 27.42
C LYS A 375 -15.81 -7.02 28.58
N ASP A 376 -15.56 -8.30 28.35
CA ASP A 376 -14.91 -9.23 29.28
C ASP A 376 -13.47 -8.80 29.65
N LYS A 377 -12.83 -8.02 28.79
CA LYS A 377 -11.48 -7.44 29.02
C LYS A 377 -11.53 -6.00 29.53
N GLY A 378 -12.69 -5.45 29.84
CA GLY A 378 -12.84 -4.08 30.33
C GLY A 378 -12.73 -3.01 29.22
N GLU A 379 -12.86 -3.41 27.96
CA GLU A 379 -12.87 -2.49 26.83
C GLU A 379 -14.12 -1.60 26.80
N LYS A 380 -13.94 -0.31 26.48
CA LYS A 380 -15.06 0.63 26.33
C LYS A 380 -15.51 0.68 24.88
N SER A 381 -16.82 0.77 24.68
CA SER A 381 -17.38 0.91 23.34
C SER A 381 -17.16 2.31 22.79
N MET A 382 -16.72 2.36 21.54
CA MET A 382 -16.63 3.56 20.72
C MET A 382 -17.71 3.53 19.64
N ARG A 383 -17.87 4.64 18.92
CA ARG A 383 -18.89 4.77 17.87
C ARG A 383 -18.67 3.72 16.78
N LYS A 384 -19.75 3.27 16.13
CA LYS A 384 -19.71 2.36 14.95
C LYS A 384 -19.04 1.00 15.22
N GLY A 385 -19.05 0.54 16.47
CA GLY A 385 -18.54 -0.78 16.83
C GLY A 385 -17.02 -0.90 16.76
N ASN A 386 -16.31 0.21 16.99
CA ASN A 386 -14.92 0.16 17.46
C ASN A 386 -14.90 0.10 18.99
N GLY A 387 -13.80 -0.37 19.56
CA GLY A 387 -13.49 -0.37 20.98
C GLY A 387 -12.47 0.69 21.35
N SER A 388 -12.21 0.82 22.65
CA SER A 388 -11.23 1.77 23.17
C SER A 388 -9.80 1.31 22.94
N PHE A 389 -9.53 0.01 22.72
CA PHE A 389 -8.16 -0.47 22.57
C PHE A 389 -7.54 0.03 21.27
N GLU A 390 -8.16 -0.20 20.11
CA GLU A 390 -7.64 0.30 18.84
C GLU A 390 -7.66 1.84 18.77
N PHE A 391 -8.61 2.47 19.45
CA PHE A 391 -8.68 3.93 19.57
C PHE A 391 -7.52 4.52 20.40
N ASN A 392 -7.13 3.85 21.49
CA ASN A 392 -5.98 4.27 22.28
C ASN A 392 -4.69 4.03 21.51
N GLU A 393 -4.54 2.91 20.79
CA GLU A 393 -3.38 2.67 19.93
C GLU A 393 -3.26 3.77 18.85
N ALA A 394 -4.37 4.15 18.21
CA ALA A 394 -4.43 5.26 17.26
C ALA A 394 -4.05 6.63 17.86
N TRP A 395 -4.51 6.90 19.08
CA TRP A 395 -4.17 8.13 19.80
C TRP A 395 -2.68 8.20 20.16
N ASN A 396 -2.08 7.07 20.48
CA ASN A 396 -0.70 6.98 20.93
C ASN A 396 0.34 7.00 19.81
N ILE A 397 -0.06 6.99 18.54
CA ILE A 397 0.90 7.17 17.44
C ILE A 397 1.67 8.50 17.54
N LYS A 398 1.09 9.56 18.15
CA LYS A 398 1.84 10.78 18.48
C LYS A 398 3.00 10.52 19.45
N ASN A 399 2.80 9.64 20.44
CA ASN A 399 3.78 9.27 21.45
C ASN A 399 4.84 8.33 20.84
N VAL A 400 4.44 7.52 19.86
CA VAL A 400 5.36 6.74 19.02
C VAL A 400 6.26 7.68 18.22
N PHE A 401 5.72 8.73 17.59
CA PHE A 401 6.52 9.73 16.89
C PHE A 401 7.48 10.48 17.82
N ASP A 402 7.02 10.89 19.01
CA ASP A 402 7.91 11.51 20.00
C ASP A 402 9.03 10.56 20.42
N TRP A 403 8.74 9.27 20.55
CA TRP A 403 9.74 8.27 20.89
C TRP A 403 10.72 8.00 19.73
N MET A 404 10.23 7.96 18.48
CA MET A 404 11.08 7.85 17.28
C MET A 404 12.18 8.91 17.28
N LYS A 405 11.83 10.18 17.56
CA LYS A 405 12.80 11.30 17.65
C LYS A 405 13.94 11.01 18.65
N THR A 406 13.67 10.26 19.72
CA THR A 406 14.70 9.91 20.71
C THR A 406 15.63 8.80 20.23
N ILE A 407 15.12 7.83 19.45
CA ILE A 407 15.88 6.65 19.02
C ILE A 407 16.58 6.85 17.68
N ASN A 408 16.16 7.83 16.87
CA ASN A 408 16.63 8.05 15.51
C ASN A 408 17.68 9.18 15.39
N GLY A 409 18.09 9.77 16.52
CA GLY A 409 19.06 10.87 16.56
C GLY A 409 18.44 12.26 16.37
N GLY A 410 17.12 12.41 16.50
CA GLY A 410 16.42 13.69 16.33
C GLY A 410 15.90 13.95 14.91
N ASP A 411 15.95 12.95 14.04
CA ASP A 411 15.38 12.98 12.68
C ASP A 411 13.85 13.22 12.78
N ASP A 412 13.37 14.21 12.03
CA ASP A 412 11.99 14.70 12.06
C ASP A 412 11.11 14.11 10.94
N ASP A 413 11.66 13.23 10.10
CA ASP A 413 10.95 12.57 9.02
C ASP A 413 10.34 11.24 9.47
N LEU A 414 9.15 11.35 10.06
CA LEU A 414 8.46 10.26 10.72
C LEU A 414 7.27 9.78 9.91
N ILE A 415 7.21 8.46 9.70
CA ILE A 415 6.17 7.82 8.93
C ILE A 415 5.56 6.69 9.75
N PHE A 416 4.23 6.64 9.80
CA PHE A 416 3.49 5.49 10.29
C PHE A 416 2.58 4.95 9.18
N GLN A 417 2.56 3.63 9.00
CA GLN A 417 1.56 2.96 8.18
C GLN A 417 1.08 1.67 8.82
N GLY A 418 -0.18 1.30 8.66
CA GLY A 418 -0.63 0.02 9.18
C GLY A 418 -2.13 -0.15 9.20
N ASP A 419 -2.55 -1.38 9.45
CA ASP A 419 -3.94 -1.73 9.71
C ASP A 419 -4.33 -1.26 11.11
N THR A 420 -5.11 -0.19 11.17
CA THR A 420 -5.48 0.44 12.44
C THR A 420 -6.81 -0.07 12.99
N ASN A 421 -7.55 -0.89 12.22
CA ASN A 421 -8.92 -1.28 12.54
C ASN A 421 -9.90 -0.12 12.84
N ILE A 422 -9.51 1.14 12.60
CA ILE A 422 -10.38 2.32 12.77
C ILE A 422 -11.34 2.41 11.60
N LYS A 423 -12.64 2.20 11.89
CA LYS A 423 -13.71 2.21 10.89
C LYS A 423 -13.94 3.60 10.29
N LYS A 424 -14.58 3.60 9.12
CA LYS A 424 -14.98 4.83 8.43
C LYS A 424 -15.85 5.75 9.30
N GLY A 425 -15.44 7.01 9.40
CA GLY A 425 -16.06 8.08 10.16
C GLY A 425 -15.69 8.11 11.64
N ASN A 426 -14.65 7.39 12.06
CA ASN A 426 -14.04 7.45 13.40
C ASN A 426 -12.63 8.05 13.38
N GLU A 427 -12.02 8.21 12.20
CA GLU A 427 -10.66 8.71 11.98
C GLU A 427 -10.38 10.02 12.74
N ASN A 428 -11.26 11.01 12.62
CA ASN A 428 -11.04 12.35 13.19
C ASN A 428 -11.06 12.33 14.71
N ARG A 429 -11.68 11.32 15.32
CA ARG A 429 -11.69 11.14 16.77
C ARG A 429 -10.46 10.38 17.21
N ALA A 430 -10.16 9.24 16.58
CA ALA A 430 -9.03 8.39 16.94
C ALA A 430 -7.67 9.10 16.70
N PHE A 431 -7.55 9.77 15.54
CA PHE A 431 -6.38 10.54 15.10
C PHE A 431 -6.56 12.05 15.25
N GLY A 432 -7.41 12.49 16.20
CA GLY A 432 -7.71 13.92 16.40
C GLY A 432 -6.51 14.78 16.77
N TRP A 433 -5.38 14.16 17.13
CA TRP A 433 -4.11 14.81 17.41
C TRP A 433 -3.33 15.24 16.16
N VAL A 434 -3.59 14.63 14.98
CA VAL A 434 -2.77 14.84 13.76
C VAL A 434 -2.70 16.30 13.36
N GLY A 435 -3.82 17.02 13.39
CA GLY A 435 -3.86 18.45 13.01
C GLY A 435 -3.10 19.39 13.96
N SER A 436 -2.72 18.91 15.15
CA SER A 436 -1.93 19.65 16.13
C SER A 436 -0.48 19.18 16.26
N TYR A 437 -0.13 18.08 15.60
CA TYR A 437 1.23 17.54 15.61
C TYR A 437 2.02 18.13 14.45
N GLU A 438 3.26 18.51 14.73
CA GLU A 438 4.13 19.22 13.79
C GLU A 438 4.26 18.46 12.47
N ASN A 439 3.93 19.13 11.36
CA ASN A 439 4.01 18.60 9.99
C ASN A 439 3.25 17.28 9.74
N ALA A 440 2.38 16.84 10.65
CA ALA A 440 1.64 15.58 10.50
C ALA A 440 0.41 15.70 9.60
N LYS A 441 0.21 14.70 8.75
CA LYS A 441 -0.94 14.59 7.82
C LYS A 441 -1.40 13.14 7.68
N MET A 442 -2.71 12.96 7.67
CA MET A 442 -3.34 11.74 7.13
C MET A 442 -3.21 11.81 5.60
N VAL A 443 -2.61 10.77 5.00
CA VAL A 443 -2.26 10.78 3.57
C VAL A 443 -3.38 10.23 2.69
N LEU A 444 -4.13 9.23 3.18
CA LEU A 444 -5.22 8.59 2.44
C LEU A 444 -6.56 9.32 2.63
N ASN A 445 -7.48 9.12 1.68
CA ASN A 445 -8.84 9.62 1.70
C ASN A 445 -9.83 8.55 2.20
N GLU A 446 -10.18 8.62 3.48
CA GLU A 446 -11.12 7.72 4.18
C GLU A 446 -12.49 7.55 3.52
N GLN A 447 -12.90 8.48 2.64
CA GLN A 447 -14.17 8.36 1.95
C GLN A 447 -14.11 7.46 0.72
N LYS A 448 -12.92 7.29 0.12
CA LYS A 448 -12.71 6.63 -1.17
C LYS A 448 -11.79 5.41 -1.07
N ASP A 449 -10.86 5.43 -0.12
CA ASP A 449 -9.75 4.50 -0.04
C ASP A 449 -10.09 3.34 0.89
N ASN A 450 -11.02 2.48 0.46
CA ASN A 450 -11.32 1.27 1.21
C ASN A 450 -10.18 0.25 1.04
N THR A 451 -9.58 -0.18 2.15
CA THR A 451 -8.38 -1.00 2.15
C THR A 451 -8.69 -2.46 2.45
N SER A 452 -9.81 -2.77 3.10
CA SER A 452 -10.21 -4.15 3.37
C SER A 452 -11.22 -4.69 2.35
N LEU A 453 -11.12 -5.97 2.04
CA LEU A 453 -12.06 -6.68 1.18
C LEU A 453 -13.37 -6.97 1.92
N GLY A 454 -14.47 -7.02 1.16
CA GLY A 454 -15.72 -7.62 1.60
C GLY A 454 -15.77 -9.11 1.25
N LYS A 455 -16.69 -9.85 1.86
CA LYS A 455 -16.97 -11.28 1.57
C LYS A 455 -17.75 -11.48 0.25
N ASN A 456 -17.42 -10.71 -0.78
CA ASN A 456 -18.03 -10.73 -2.10
C ASN A 456 -17.01 -10.25 -3.13
N MET A 457 -17.06 -10.80 -4.35
CA MET A 457 -16.21 -10.36 -5.46
C MET A 457 -16.38 -8.84 -5.69
N ASP A 458 -15.25 -8.15 -5.91
CA ASP A 458 -15.19 -6.70 -6.19
C ASP A 458 -15.80 -5.78 -5.13
N LYS A 459 -15.98 -6.29 -3.91
CA LYS A 459 -16.44 -5.48 -2.78
C LYS A 459 -15.29 -5.18 -1.82
N TYR A 460 -15.30 -3.95 -1.35
CA TYR A 460 -14.40 -3.40 -0.35
C TYR A 460 -15.24 -2.82 0.79
N SER A 461 -14.75 -2.93 2.02
CA SER A 461 -15.57 -2.72 3.23
C SER A 461 -15.17 -1.48 4.01
N GLN A 462 -13.94 -1.42 4.51
CA GLN A 462 -13.47 -0.38 5.42
C GLN A 462 -12.10 0.16 5.00
N PRO A 463 -11.81 1.44 5.28
CA PRO A 463 -10.49 2.03 5.07
C PRO A 463 -9.58 1.77 6.28
N TYR A 464 -9.47 0.54 6.79
CA TYR A 464 -8.77 0.30 8.07
C TYR A 464 -7.30 0.71 8.08
N ASP A 465 -6.62 0.60 6.94
CA ASP A 465 -5.21 0.88 6.82
C ASP A 465 -4.97 2.39 6.67
N LYS A 466 -4.06 2.93 7.47
CA LYS A 466 -3.75 4.37 7.52
C LYS A 466 -2.32 4.64 7.12
N ILE A 467 -2.10 5.83 6.58
CA ILE A 467 -0.77 6.41 6.39
C ILE A 467 -0.77 7.77 7.10
N ILE A 468 0.14 7.93 8.07
CA ILE A 468 0.42 9.20 8.73
C ILE A 468 1.85 9.60 8.39
N HIS A 469 1.99 10.77 7.78
CA HIS A 469 3.28 11.33 7.40
C HIS A 469 3.51 12.61 8.21
N SER A 470 4.61 12.67 8.94
CA SER A 470 5.03 13.80 9.78
C SER A 470 6.46 14.14 9.43
N SER A 471 6.65 15.08 8.50
CA SER A 471 7.95 15.33 7.86
C SER A 471 7.91 16.63 7.06
N ASN A 472 9.08 17.22 6.81
CA ASN A 472 9.23 18.36 5.89
C ASN A 472 9.31 17.89 4.42
N LEU A 473 9.64 16.62 4.18
CA LEU A 473 9.74 16.01 2.86
C LEU A 473 8.35 15.98 2.22
N LYS A 474 8.32 16.21 0.91
CA LYS A 474 7.06 16.16 0.19
C LYS A 474 6.68 14.71 -0.08
N PHE A 475 5.38 14.45 -0.11
CA PHE A 475 4.84 13.20 -0.60
C PHE A 475 3.85 13.42 -1.73
N THR A 476 3.70 12.41 -2.58
CA THR A 476 2.73 12.41 -3.68
C THR A 476 2.14 11.02 -3.88
N ASN A 477 1.17 10.92 -4.79
CA ASN A 477 0.65 9.64 -5.27
C ASN A 477 0.21 8.66 -4.16
N PRO A 478 -0.67 9.07 -3.23
CA PRO A 478 -1.29 8.13 -2.31
C PRO A 478 -2.12 7.10 -3.09
N GLN A 479 -1.93 5.81 -2.80
CA GLN A 479 -2.59 4.72 -3.51
C GLN A 479 -3.03 3.59 -2.59
N VAL A 480 -4.14 2.97 -2.96
CA VAL A 480 -4.56 1.65 -2.50
C VAL A 480 -4.53 0.73 -3.71
N PHE A 481 -3.76 -0.36 -3.65
CA PHE A 481 -3.80 -1.38 -4.69
C PHE A 481 -4.97 -2.34 -4.45
N HIS A 482 -6.00 -2.24 -5.27
CA HIS A 482 -7.19 -3.07 -5.15
C HIS A 482 -6.91 -4.52 -5.56
N LEU A 483 -6.96 -5.46 -4.60
CA LEU A 483 -6.52 -6.85 -4.83
C LEU A 483 -7.22 -7.61 -5.96
N TYR A 484 -8.47 -7.30 -6.29
CA TYR A 484 -9.14 -7.94 -7.42
C TYR A 484 -8.50 -7.58 -8.78
N ASP A 485 -7.67 -6.54 -8.85
CA ASP A 485 -6.87 -6.23 -10.04
C ASP A 485 -5.83 -7.32 -10.33
N LEU A 486 -5.38 -8.08 -9.32
CA LEU A 486 -4.50 -9.25 -9.50
C LEU A 486 -5.10 -10.27 -10.47
N VAL A 487 -6.42 -10.46 -10.42
CA VAL A 487 -7.14 -11.49 -11.19
C VAL A 487 -7.85 -10.92 -12.42
N LYS A 488 -7.69 -9.63 -12.69
CA LYS A 488 -8.31 -8.91 -13.82
C LYS A 488 -7.30 -8.29 -14.77
N ASN A 489 -6.11 -7.99 -14.28
CA ASN A 489 -5.05 -7.37 -15.05
C ASN A 489 -3.90 -8.37 -15.24
N PRO A 490 -3.67 -8.87 -16.47
CA PRO A 490 -2.62 -9.85 -16.75
C PRO A 490 -1.21 -9.35 -16.51
N ASN A 491 -1.02 -8.04 -16.32
CA ASN A 491 0.29 -7.44 -16.05
C ASN A 491 0.65 -7.45 -14.56
N ILE A 492 -0.26 -7.85 -13.65
CA ILE A 492 0.02 -7.89 -12.22
C ILE A 492 0.67 -9.21 -11.84
N PHE A 493 0.00 -10.35 -12.08
CA PHE A 493 0.55 -11.65 -11.71
C PHE A 493 1.69 -12.09 -12.65
N GLN A 494 2.87 -12.37 -12.10
CA GLN A 494 4.11 -12.51 -12.90
C GLN A 494 4.50 -13.96 -13.25
N TYR A 495 3.77 -14.95 -12.72
CA TYR A 495 4.10 -16.37 -12.87
C TYR A 495 3.24 -17.10 -13.90
N SER A 496 2.10 -16.53 -14.28
CA SER A 496 1.23 -17.01 -15.37
C SER A 496 0.34 -15.87 -15.86
N SER A 497 -0.27 -16.04 -17.04
CA SER A 497 -1.26 -15.09 -17.54
C SER A 497 -2.60 -15.32 -16.88
N ILE A 498 -2.98 -14.44 -15.95
CA ILE A 498 -4.28 -14.45 -15.27
C ILE A 498 -5.12 -13.28 -15.80
N ASN A 499 -6.20 -13.58 -16.50
CA ASN A 499 -7.11 -12.56 -17.06
C ASN A 499 -8.48 -12.58 -16.40
N SER A 500 -8.74 -13.58 -15.56
CA SER A 500 -10.02 -13.79 -14.90
C SER A 500 -9.86 -14.53 -13.56
N ILE A 501 -10.90 -14.46 -12.74
CA ILE A 501 -10.98 -15.25 -11.50
C ILE A 501 -10.92 -16.77 -11.77
N ASN A 502 -11.45 -17.24 -12.90
CA ASN A 502 -11.37 -18.66 -13.28
C ASN A 502 -9.95 -19.11 -13.60
N ASP A 503 -9.16 -18.27 -14.28
CA ASP A 503 -7.74 -18.53 -14.52
C ASP A 503 -6.99 -18.60 -13.18
N TRP A 504 -7.30 -17.67 -12.28
CA TRP A 504 -6.72 -17.62 -10.94
C TRP A 504 -7.05 -18.88 -10.13
N VAL A 505 -8.31 -19.27 -10.04
CA VAL A 505 -8.76 -20.48 -9.33
C VAL A 505 -8.09 -21.74 -9.92
N THR A 506 -8.02 -21.83 -11.25
CA THR A 506 -7.36 -22.95 -11.93
C THR A 506 -5.88 -23.03 -11.58
N TYR A 507 -5.18 -21.90 -11.67
CA TYR A 507 -3.77 -21.81 -11.32
C TYR A 507 -3.54 -22.14 -9.84
N PHE A 508 -4.34 -21.53 -8.95
CA PHE A 508 -4.28 -21.74 -7.51
C PHE A 508 -4.43 -23.21 -7.15
N ASN A 509 -5.50 -23.86 -7.62
CA ASN A 509 -5.78 -25.28 -7.34
C ASN A 509 -4.73 -26.23 -7.96
N SER A 510 -3.99 -25.80 -8.99
CA SER A 510 -2.92 -26.61 -9.58
C SER A 510 -1.64 -26.66 -8.73
N LYS A 511 -1.48 -25.71 -7.79
CA LYS A 511 -0.24 -25.52 -7.01
C LYS A 511 -0.45 -25.47 -5.50
N SER A 512 -1.67 -25.25 -5.02
CA SER A 512 -2.00 -25.19 -3.60
C SER A 512 -2.77 -26.43 -3.15
N ASN A 513 -2.57 -26.80 -1.90
CA ASN A 513 -3.39 -27.79 -1.19
C ASN A 513 -4.59 -27.14 -0.46
N SER A 514 -4.81 -25.84 -0.65
CA SER A 514 -5.96 -25.12 -0.12
C SER A 514 -7.06 -25.05 -1.17
N TYR A 515 -8.32 -25.13 -0.74
CA TYR A 515 -9.49 -25.07 -1.61
C TYR A 515 -10.55 -24.25 -0.91
N TYR A 516 -11.31 -23.47 -1.69
CA TYR A 516 -12.35 -22.60 -1.16
C TYR A 516 -13.67 -22.82 -1.88
N ASN A 517 -14.77 -22.59 -1.14
CA ASN A 517 -16.11 -22.82 -1.67
C ASN A 517 -16.60 -21.63 -2.51
N ASN A 518 -16.04 -20.45 -2.31
CA ASN A 518 -16.41 -19.24 -3.02
C ASN A 518 -15.22 -18.62 -3.73
N GLU A 519 -15.46 -18.05 -4.91
CA GLU A 519 -14.41 -17.43 -5.73
C GLU A 519 -13.67 -16.29 -5.01
N TRP A 520 -14.39 -15.46 -4.24
CA TRP A 520 -13.79 -14.34 -3.51
C TRP A 520 -12.76 -14.80 -2.47
N GLN A 521 -12.91 -16.00 -1.90
CA GLN A 521 -11.97 -16.57 -0.93
C GLN A 521 -10.60 -16.87 -1.55
N TYR A 522 -10.54 -17.17 -2.86
CA TYR A 522 -9.27 -17.36 -3.54
C TYR A 522 -8.41 -16.09 -3.60
N VAL A 523 -9.02 -14.90 -3.44
CA VAL A 523 -8.31 -13.63 -3.26
C VAL A 523 -8.18 -13.30 -1.77
N TYR A 524 -9.29 -13.34 -1.03
CA TYR A 524 -9.37 -12.95 0.38
C TYR A 524 -8.54 -13.82 1.33
N ASP A 525 -8.57 -15.13 1.17
CA ASP A 525 -7.76 -16.09 1.95
C ASP A 525 -6.48 -16.46 1.20
N GLY A 526 -6.58 -16.56 -0.12
CA GLY A 526 -5.48 -16.98 -1.00
C GLY A 526 -4.37 -15.94 -1.17
N VAL A 527 -4.67 -14.65 -1.00
CA VAL A 527 -3.73 -13.52 -1.12
C VAL A 527 -3.71 -12.72 0.18
N SER A 528 -4.73 -11.90 0.43
CA SER A 528 -4.96 -11.18 1.69
C SER A 528 -6.38 -10.60 1.67
N ASP A 529 -6.91 -10.26 2.83
CA ASP A 529 -8.14 -9.49 2.97
C ASP A 529 -7.91 -7.98 3.12
N HIS A 530 -6.66 -7.54 3.19
CA HIS A 530 -6.28 -6.14 3.13
C HIS A 530 -5.53 -5.84 1.83
N CYS A 531 -5.70 -4.63 1.31
CA CYS A 531 -5.01 -4.09 0.16
C CYS A 531 -3.73 -3.39 0.60
N PRO A 532 -2.62 -3.50 -0.14
CA PRO A 532 -1.46 -2.69 0.15
C PRO A 532 -1.77 -1.22 -0.08
N ILE A 533 -1.34 -0.39 0.88
CA ILE A 533 -1.40 1.07 0.82
C ILE A 533 -0.01 1.61 0.57
N SER A 534 0.11 2.70 -0.19
CA SER A 534 1.42 3.28 -0.50
C SER A 534 1.36 4.77 -0.83
N TYR A 535 2.54 5.39 -0.84
CA TYR A 535 2.75 6.71 -1.41
C TYR A 535 4.19 6.89 -1.88
N ASP A 536 4.44 7.94 -2.66
CA ASP A 536 5.77 8.32 -3.14
C ASP A 536 6.35 9.43 -2.24
N LEU A 537 7.38 9.11 -1.46
CA LEU A 537 8.15 10.08 -0.68
C LEU A 537 9.18 10.75 -1.61
N ILE A 538 9.09 12.05 -1.80
CA ILE A 538 9.98 12.81 -2.70
C ILE A 538 11.31 13.03 -2.01
N LEU A 539 12.40 12.64 -2.68
CA LEU A 539 13.75 12.86 -2.19
C LEU A 539 14.16 14.33 -2.39
N ASP A 540 14.69 14.96 -1.34
CA ASP A 540 15.22 16.33 -1.39
C ASP A 540 16.71 16.33 -1.05
N ALA A 541 17.55 16.75 -2.00
CA ALA A 541 19.00 16.82 -1.79
C ALA A 541 19.41 17.85 -0.72
N ASN A 542 18.49 18.75 -0.34
CA ASN A 542 18.72 19.77 0.69
C ASN A 542 18.10 19.40 2.04
N ASP A 543 17.61 18.17 2.18
CA ASP A 543 17.10 17.66 3.44
C ASP A 543 18.14 17.83 4.57
N PRO A 544 17.81 18.55 5.67
CA PRO A 544 18.71 18.71 6.80
C PRO A 544 19.10 17.34 7.38
N LYS A 545 20.35 17.25 7.87
CA LYS A 545 20.84 16.00 8.48
C LYS A 545 20.41 15.82 9.92
#